data_AF-A0A433A4L1-F1
#
_entry.id   AF-A0A433A4L1-F1
#
_cell.length_a   1.000
_cell.length_b   1.000
_cell.length_c   1.000
_cell.angle_alpha   90.00
_cell.angle_beta   90.00
_cell.angle_gamma   90.00
#
_symmetry.space_group_name_H-M   'P 1'
#
loop_
_entity.id
_entity.type
_entity.pdbx_description
1 polymer ?
#
loop_
_entity_poly.entity_id
_entity_poly.type
_entity_poly.pdbx_seq_one_letter_code
_entity_poly.pdbx_strand_id
1 'polypeptide(L)'
;MSRALFPGRRVLWMPLEAAWSASPSAPHCCASMVNALRFECPEHSDPFACGDSLVVYNEIMNEYGLIIHDGTASYVLIDRCPWCGTRLPPSLRDEWFDAVDALELDEGETPPARFLTRAWRLG
;
A
#
# COMPACT_ATOMS: atom_id res chain seq x y z
N MET A 1 -2.89 -7.85 -10.99
CA MET A 1 -4.10 -7.10 -11.43
C MET A 1 -4.09 -6.89 -12.95
N SER A 2 -5.25 -6.96 -13.62
CA SER A 2 -5.35 -6.81 -15.08
C SER A 2 -5.13 -5.37 -15.53
N ARG A 3 -4.25 -5.17 -16.53
CA ARG A 3 -4.01 -3.90 -17.22
C ARG A 3 -5.27 -3.34 -17.91
N ALA A 4 -6.27 -4.18 -18.14
CA ALA A 4 -7.57 -3.79 -18.71
C ALA A 4 -8.45 -3.00 -17.74
N LEU A 5 -8.31 -3.23 -16.42
CA LEU A 5 -9.10 -2.54 -15.39
C LEU A 5 -8.47 -1.23 -14.91
N PHE A 6 -7.15 -1.07 -15.08
CA PHE A 6 -6.39 0.09 -14.61
C PHE A 6 -5.44 0.62 -15.69
N PRO A 7 -5.96 1.13 -16.83
CA PRO A 7 -5.12 1.71 -17.86
C PRO A 7 -4.38 2.94 -17.31
N GLY A 8 -3.05 2.91 -17.35
CA GLY A 8 -2.20 4.03 -16.93
C GLY A 8 -1.64 3.96 -15.50
N ARG A 9 -1.93 2.92 -14.71
CA ARG A 9 -1.29 2.75 -13.39
C ARG A 9 -0.10 1.79 -13.49
N ARG A 10 1.06 2.18 -12.94
CA ARG A 10 2.19 1.26 -12.76
C ARG A 10 1.80 0.19 -11.73
N VAL A 11 1.38 -0.98 -12.21
CA VAL A 11 0.98 -2.10 -11.35
C VAL A 11 2.25 -2.74 -10.80
N LEU A 12 2.50 -2.51 -9.51
CA LEU A 12 3.47 -3.30 -8.79
C LEU A 12 2.78 -4.63 -8.42
N TRP A 13 3.16 -5.73 -9.07
CA TRP A 13 3.37 -6.97 -8.30
C TRP A 13 4.55 -6.61 -7.40
N MET A 14 4.35 -6.41 -6.09
CA MET A 14 5.45 -6.06 -5.16
C MET A 14 6.68 -6.94 -5.44
N PRO A 15 7.76 -6.45 -6.10
CA PRO A 15 8.97 -7.21 -6.32
C PRO A 15 9.90 -7.09 -5.10
N LEU A 16 9.49 -6.27 -4.13
CA LEU A 16 10.12 -6.21 -2.84
C LEU A 16 9.66 -7.45 -2.08
N GLU A 17 10.56 -8.41 -1.91
CA GLU A 17 10.53 -9.39 -0.81
C GLU A 17 10.60 -8.69 0.58
N ALA A 18 10.24 -7.42 0.67
CA ALA A 18 10.04 -6.73 1.92
C ALA A 18 8.77 -7.33 2.55
N ALA A 19 8.95 -7.91 3.73
CA ALA A 19 7.84 -8.25 4.60
C ALA A 19 6.90 -7.05 4.65
N TRP A 20 5.65 -7.25 4.23
CA TRP A 20 4.65 -6.19 4.33
C TRP A 20 4.56 -5.75 5.79
N SER A 21 4.64 -4.45 6.03
CA SER A 21 4.39 -3.88 7.35
C SER A 21 3.24 -2.87 7.25
N ALA A 22 2.11 -3.20 7.88
CA ALA A 22 1.17 -2.16 8.26
C ALA A 22 1.88 -1.22 9.23
N SER A 23 1.82 0.06 8.93
CA SER A 23 2.01 1.05 9.97
C SER A 23 0.77 1.95 9.96
N PRO A 24 -0.14 1.78 10.94
CA PRO A 24 -1.35 2.58 11.06
C PRO A 24 -1.09 3.94 11.75
N SER A 25 0.14 4.46 11.66
CA SER A 25 0.58 5.59 12.48
C SER A 25 0.14 6.96 11.93
N ALA A 26 -0.42 6.99 10.73
CA ALA A 26 -0.91 8.21 10.10
C ALA A 26 -2.29 8.64 10.63
N PRO A 27 -2.59 9.95 10.72
CA PRO A 27 -3.95 10.41 10.98
C PRO A 27 -4.88 10.01 9.82
N HIS A 28 -6.01 9.39 10.15
CA HIS A 28 -7.00 8.93 9.17
C HIS A 28 -8.31 9.71 9.27
N CYS A 29 -9.05 9.76 8.16
CA CYS A 29 -10.23 10.62 7.99
C CYS A 29 -11.41 10.34 8.93
N CYS A 30 -11.57 9.12 9.46
CA CYS A 30 -12.67 8.77 10.35
C CYS A 30 -12.32 7.57 11.24
N ALA A 31 -13.08 7.41 12.34
CA ALA A 31 -12.89 6.31 13.28
C ALA A 31 -13.06 4.93 12.63
N SER A 32 -13.97 4.76 11.67
CA SER A 32 -14.16 3.48 10.96
C SER A 32 -12.92 3.06 10.16
N MET A 33 -12.26 4.02 9.49
CA MET A 33 -10.99 3.76 8.79
C MET A 33 -9.89 3.38 9.78
N VAL A 34 -9.78 4.10 10.91
CA VAL A 34 -8.81 3.77 11.97
C VAL A 34 -9.04 2.35 12.51
N ASN A 35 -10.29 2.00 12.81
CA ASN A 35 -10.63 0.69 13.36
C ASN A 35 -10.36 -0.44 12.36
N ALA A 36 -10.67 -0.22 11.08
CA ALA A 36 -10.40 -1.21 10.04
C ALA A 36 -8.89 -1.43 9.82
N LEU A 37 -8.07 -0.37 9.87
CA LEU A 37 -6.61 -0.48 9.74
C LEU A 37 -5.91 -1.03 11.00
N ARG A 38 -6.58 -0.99 12.16
CA ARG A 38 -6.08 -1.54 13.43
C ARG A 38 -6.66 -2.91 13.76
N PHE A 39 -7.45 -3.49 12.86
CA PHE A 39 -8.01 -4.81 13.08
C PHE A 39 -6.89 -5.84 13.17
N GLU A 40 -6.87 -6.59 14.27
CA GLU A 40 -5.95 -7.70 14.50
C GLU A 40 -6.76 -8.99 14.58
N CYS A 41 -6.43 -9.96 13.74
CA CYS A 41 -7.07 -11.28 13.74
C CYS A 41 -6.28 -12.23 14.66
N PRO A 42 -6.91 -12.89 15.65
CA PRO A 42 -6.23 -13.86 16.49
C PRO A 42 -5.67 -15.08 15.73
N GLU A 43 -6.25 -15.38 14.56
CA GLU A 43 -5.93 -16.57 13.75
C GLU A 43 -4.93 -16.27 12.62
N HIS A 44 -4.83 -15.02 12.19
CA HIS A 44 -4.05 -14.62 11.02
C HIS A 44 -3.12 -13.45 11.37
N SER A 45 -1.81 -13.70 11.32
CA SER A 45 -0.80 -12.63 11.51
C SER A 45 -0.62 -11.77 10.25
N ASP A 46 -0.94 -12.30 9.08
CA ASP A 46 -0.95 -11.57 7.81
C ASP A 46 -2.38 -11.12 7.48
N PRO A 47 -2.66 -9.81 7.37
CA PRO A 47 -3.99 -9.33 7.00
C PRO A 47 -4.37 -9.70 5.57
N PHE A 48 -3.42 -9.97 4.67
CA PHE A 48 -3.76 -10.46 3.33
C PHE A 48 -4.34 -11.90 3.38
N ALA A 49 -4.04 -12.66 4.43
CA ALA A 49 -4.61 -13.98 4.67
C ALA A 49 -5.96 -13.95 5.40
N CYS A 50 -6.36 -12.81 5.98
CA CYS A 50 -7.57 -12.70 6.79
C CYS A 50 -8.73 -12.05 6.01
N GLY A 51 -9.80 -12.79 5.72
CA GLY A 51 -10.96 -12.26 4.98
C GLY A 51 -11.70 -11.09 5.65
N ASP A 52 -11.47 -10.86 6.95
CA ASP A 52 -12.03 -9.72 7.68
C ASP A 52 -11.16 -8.45 7.60
N SER A 53 -9.92 -8.58 7.12
CA SER A 53 -9.02 -7.44 6.88
C SER A 53 -9.32 -6.81 5.52
N LEU A 54 -10.16 -5.77 5.50
CA LEU A 54 -10.69 -5.21 4.25
C LEU A 54 -9.80 -4.18 3.57
N VAL A 55 -9.06 -3.39 4.35
CA VAL A 55 -8.29 -2.24 3.86
C VAL A 55 -6.84 -2.31 4.30
N VAL A 56 -5.97 -1.76 3.47
CA VAL A 56 -4.55 -1.55 3.76
C VAL A 56 -4.19 -0.09 3.57
N TYR A 57 -3.26 0.39 4.39
CA TYR A 57 -2.54 1.64 4.15
C TYR A 57 -1.07 1.32 3.91
N ASN A 58 -0.57 1.66 2.73
CA ASN A 58 0.83 1.53 2.36
C ASN A 58 1.56 2.83 2.69
N GLU A 59 2.34 2.80 3.76
CA GLU A 59 3.15 3.94 4.22
C GLU A 59 4.31 4.28 3.28
N ILE A 60 4.78 3.38 2.42
CA ILE A 60 5.83 3.73 1.45
C ILE A 60 5.24 4.69 0.43
N MET A 61 4.09 4.35 -0.16
CA MET A 61 3.50 5.10 -1.28
C MET A 61 2.35 6.03 -0.87
N ASN A 62 2.08 6.21 0.43
CA ASN A 62 0.98 7.04 0.94
C ASN A 62 -0.40 6.70 0.34
N GLU A 63 -0.71 5.42 0.23
CA GLU A 63 -1.89 5.01 -0.52
C GLU A 63 -2.72 4.00 0.24
N TYR A 64 -4.02 4.02 -0.05
CA TYR A 64 -5.00 3.14 0.55
C TYR A 64 -5.47 2.14 -0.50
N GLY A 65 -5.69 0.90 -0.05
CA GLY A 65 -6.17 -0.17 -0.89
C GLY A 65 -7.26 -1.00 -0.24
N LEU A 66 -8.10 -1.60 -1.07
CA LEU A 66 -8.94 -2.73 -0.69
C LEU A 66 -8.15 -4.02 -0.95
N ILE A 67 -7.99 -4.82 0.10
CA ILE A 67 -7.21 -6.05 0.01
C ILE A 67 -7.88 -7.05 -0.95
N ILE A 68 -7.06 -7.75 -1.74
CA ILE A 68 -7.48 -8.87 -2.56
C ILE A 68 -6.96 -10.14 -1.88
N HIS A 69 -7.86 -10.95 -1.33
CA HIS A 69 -7.51 -12.21 -0.69
C HIS A 69 -7.29 -13.33 -1.71
N ASP A 70 -6.29 -13.17 -2.58
CA ASP A 70 -5.89 -14.17 -3.58
C ASP A 70 -4.64 -14.98 -3.20
N GLY A 71 -4.21 -14.85 -1.93
CA GLY A 71 -2.99 -15.47 -1.41
C GLY A 71 -1.72 -14.66 -1.67
N THR A 72 -1.84 -13.43 -2.18
CA THR A 72 -0.71 -12.50 -2.36
C THR A 72 -0.95 -11.16 -1.65
N ALA A 73 0.10 -10.35 -1.50
CA ALA A 73 0.00 -8.98 -0.98
C ALA A 73 -0.59 -7.99 -2.00
N SER A 74 -1.74 -8.33 -2.58
CA SER A 74 -2.41 -7.56 -3.64
C SER A 74 -3.56 -6.71 -3.11
N TYR A 75 -3.74 -5.51 -3.66
CA TYR A 75 -4.86 -4.63 -3.31
C TYR A 75 -5.27 -3.71 -4.47
N VAL A 76 -6.54 -3.31 -4.48
CA VAL A 76 -7.11 -2.30 -5.39
C VAL A 76 -6.98 -0.93 -4.76
N LEU A 77 -6.37 0.03 -5.44
CA LEU A 77 -6.29 1.40 -4.95
C LEU A 77 -7.66 2.07 -4.83
N ILE A 78 -7.88 2.78 -3.72
CA ILE A 78 -9.08 3.58 -3.47
C ILE A 78 -8.71 5.05 -3.27
N ASP A 79 -9.56 5.95 -3.77
CA ASP A 79 -9.37 7.41 -3.65
C ASP A 79 -10.36 8.06 -2.66
N ARG A 80 -11.31 7.27 -2.14
CA ARG A 80 -12.32 7.70 -1.17
C ARG A 80 -12.46 6.67 -0.06
N CYS A 81 -12.67 7.18 1.15
CA CYS A 81 -12.95 6.35 2.32
C CYS A 81 -14.25 5.56 2.10
N PRO A 82 -14.25 4.22 2.25
CA PRO A 82 -15.46 3.40 2.11
C PRO A 82 -16.56 3.71 3.12
N TRP A 83 -16.20 4.36 4.24
CA TRP A 83 -17.12 4.64 5.35
C TRP A 83 -17.66 6.06 5.35
N CYS A 84 -16.80 7.08 5.22
CA CYS A 84 -17.23 8.48 5.31
C CYS A 84 -17.19 9.24 3.97
N GLY A 85 -16.76 8.61 2.88
CA GLY A 85 -16.70 9.23 1.55
C GLY A 85 -15.63 10.31 1.37
N THR A 86 -14.86 10.63 2.42
CA THR A 86 -13.77 11.61 2.37
C THR A 86 -12.76 11.21 1.31
N ARG A 87 -12.36 12.17 0.48
CA ARG A 87 -11.29 11.98 -0.51
C ARG A 87 -9.98 11.73 0.24
N LEU A 88 -9.31 10.63 -0.08
CA LEU A 88 -8.06 10.23 0.53
C LEU A 88 -6.89 11.00 -0.08
N PRO A 89 -5.75 11.13 0.63
CA PRO A 89 -4.52 11.67 0.05
C PRO A 89 -4.15 10.95 -1.25
N PRO A 90 -3.57 11.67 -2.24
CA PRO A 90 -3.10 11.03 -3.46
C PRO A 90 -2.01 10.00 -3.13
N SER A 91 -2.04 8.88 -3.86
CA SER A 91 -0.94 7.92 -3.90
C SER A 91 0.29 8.60 -4.48
N LEU A 92 1.45 8.30 -3.89
CA LEU A 92 2.78 8.70 -4.33
C LEU A 92 3.50 7.54 -5.04
N ARG A 93 2.74 6.58 -5.57
CA ARG A 93 3.26 5.39 -6.23
C ARG A 93 4.07 5.74 -7.46
N ASP A 94 3.54 6.61 -8.32
CA ASP A 94 4.23 6.97 -9.57
C ASP A 94 5.50 7.76 -9.25
N GLU A 95 5.44 8.67 -8.27
CA GLU A 95 6.59 9.43 -7.76
C GLU A 95 7.64 8.52 -7.11
N TRP A 96 7.23 7.47 -6.41
CA TRP A 96 8.16 6.48 -5.87
C TRP A 96 8.91 5.78 -7.00
N PHE A 97 8.20 5.34 -8.04
CA PHE A 97 8.84 4.68 -9.18
C PHE A 97 9.78 5.63 -9.91
N ASP A 98 9.35 6.86 -10.21
CA ASP A 98 10.21 7.85 -10.84
C ASP A 98 11.48 8.11 -10.02
N ALA A 99 11.37 8.14 -8.69
CA ALA A 99 12.49 8.35 -7.79
C ALA A 99 13.42 7.13 -7.66
N VAL A 100 12.90 5.91 -7.79
CA VAL A 100 13.71 4.67 -7.83
C VAL A 100 14.36 4.49 -9.20
N ASP A 101 13.63 4.73 -10.29
CA ASP A 101 14.14 4.66 -11.67
C ASP A 101 15.31 5.64 -11.87
N ALA A 102 15.23 6.83 -11.25
CA ALA A 102 16.31 7.83 -11.28
C ALA A 102 17.60 7.40 -10.56
N LEU A 103 17.59 6.29 -9.80
CA LEU A 103 18.80 5.72 -9.22
C LEU A 103 19.58 4.84 -10.20
N GLU A 104 18.98 4.50 -11.36
CA GLU A 104 19.59 3.66 -12.40
C GLU A 104 20.14 2.32 -11.86
N LEU A 105 19.38 1.69 -10.96
CA LEU A 105 19.74 0.41 -10.33
C LEU A 105 19.80 -0.72 -11.37
N ASP A 106 20.69 -1.69 -11.14
CA ASP A 106 20.76 -2.89 -11.95
C ASP A 106 19.52 -3.78 -11.75
N GLU A 107 19.23 -4.66 -12.73
CA GLU A 107 18.11 -5.59 -12.62
C GLU A 107 18.26 -6.49 -11.38
N GLY A 108 17.23 -6.48 -10.52
CA GLY A 108 17.22 -7.25 -9.27
C GLY A 108 17.94 -6.58 -8.10
N GLU A 109 18.55 -5.40 -8.30
CA GLU A 109 19.13 -4.63 -7.20
C GLU A 109 18.03 -4.04 -6.31
N THR A 110 18.24 -4.15 -4.99
CA THR A 110 17.27 -3.64 -4.01
C THR A 110 17.44 -2.14 -3.82
N PRO A 111 16.36 -1.33 -3.87
CA PRO A 111 16.44 0.09 -3.60
C PRO A 111 17.03 0.40 -2.20
N PRO A 112 17.70 1.55 -2.02
CA PRO A 112 18.21 1.96 -0.72
C PRO A 112 17.12 1.92 0.36
N ALA A 113 17.47 1.53 1.59
CA ALA A 113 16.53 1.26 2.68
C ALA A 113 15.48 2.39 2.93
N ARG A 114 15.82 3.65 2.63
CA ARG A 114 14.88 4.78 2.72
C ARG A 114 13.64 4.60 1.83
N PHE A 115 13.79 3.98 0.65
CA PHE A 115 12.71 3.69 -0.30
C PHE A 115 11.83 2.51 0.14
N LEU A 116 12.24 1.77 1.17
CA LEU A 116 11.47 0.65 1.74
C LEU A 116 10.59 1.07 2.92
N THR A 117 10.59 2.35 3.28
CA THR A 117 9.82 2.90 4.39
C THR A 117 9.22 4.25 4.00
N ARG A 118 8.42 4.90 4.86
CA ARG A 118 7.97 6.28 4.62
C ARG A 118 9.09 7.31 4.52
N ALA A 119 10.32 6.97 4.90
CA ALA A 119 11.44 7.91 4.99
C ALA A 119 11.75 8.62 3.67
N TRP A 120 11.62 7.94 2.51
CA TRP A 120 11.89 8.58 1.22
C TRP A 120 11.01 9.79 0.91
N ARG A 121 9.84 9.91 1.57
CA ARG A 121 8.88 11.01 1.37
C ARG A 121 9.10 12.20 2.31
N LEU A 122 10.02 12.09 3.27
CA LEU A 122 10.21 13.06 4.34
C LEU A 122 11.38 14.03 4.12
N GLY A 123 12.15 13.86 3.03
CA GLY A 123 13.33 14.68 2.71
C GLY A 123 14.65 13.93 2.92
#